data_AF-A0A512DKM6-F1
#
_entry.id   AF-A0A512DKM6-F1
#
_cell.length_a   1.000
_cell.length_b   1.000
_cell.length_c   1.000
_cell.angle_alpha   90.00
_cell.angle_beta   90.00
_cell.angle_gamma   90.00
#
_symmetry.space_group_name_H-M   'P 1'
#
loop_
_entity.id
_entity.type
_entity.pdbx_description
1 polymer ?
#
loop_
_entity_poly.entity_id
_entity_poly.type
_entity_poly.pdbx_seq_one_letter_code
_entity_poly.pdbx_strand_id
1 'polypeptide(L)'
;MRLRHLTFVGPNLAPVGIELDAGLNIIYGGSNAGKSHILAVINFMLGGNTPPILEEGKDYESILLGLEFSDGTELTLRRARKGGDIEVFNGLAGDGNLANRTGSAVSIKHGKGKNGGISELLLRKVGITYPKVAATEAAQLQPFSLRHLIPYLLVDEDRMFSANTPTQISPRNSPTLDKNVFRVLLTGKDDSAIVTVPNQAALKAENTGKIELLDEMIAELDSQLTDSSVEELRESRERLSTRLDALGEELAEVQERLDNYIRERREALDQ
;
A
#
# COMPACT_ATOMS: atom_id res chain seq x y z
N MET A 1 -17.79 -12.20 19.41
CA MET A 1 -17.89 -10.77 19.75
C MET A 1 -19.36 -10.44 19.95
N ARG A 2 -19.72 -9.82 21.08
CA ARG A 2 -21.07 -9.37 21.42
C ARG A 2 -21.05 -7.88 21.72
N LEU A 3 -22.08 -7.16 21.30
CA LEU A 3 -22.27 -5.75 21.68
C LEU A 3 -22.92 -5.71 23.06
N ARG A 4 -22.43 -4.87 23.97
CA ARG A 4 -22.94 -4.76 25.35
C ARG A 4 -23.61 -3.44 25.65
N HIS A 5 -23.07 -2.34 25.12
CA HIS A 5 -23.70 -1.04 25.25
C HIS A 5 -23.27 -0.12 24.12
N LEU A 6 -24.12 0.85 23.82
CA LEU A 6 -23.81 2.00 22.97
C LEU A 6 -24.22 3.26 23.73
N THR A 7 -23.24 4.02 24.22
CA THR A 7 -23.46 5.15 25.14
C THR A 7 -22.90 6.42 24.54
N PHE A 8 -23.68 7.49 24.51
CA PHE A 8 -23.26 8.84 24.18
C PHE A 8 -22.85 9.57 25.45
N VAL A 9 -21.70 10.25 25.39
CA VAL A 9 -21.14 11.00 26.51
C VAL A 9 -20.72 12.40 26.07
N GLY A 10 -20.88 13.37 26.96
CA GLY A 10 -20.52 14.76 26.74
C GLY A 10 -20.17 15.46 28.07
N PRO A 11 -19.46 16.58 28.02
CA PRO A 11 -19.08 17.32 29.21
C PRO A 11 -20.33 17.81 29.95
N ASN A 12 -20.45 17.48 31.24
CA ASN A 12 -21.57 17.86 32.10
C ASN A 12 -22.95 17.34 31.64
N LEU A 13 -22.99 16.31 30.79
CA LEU A 13 -24.22 15.64 30.39
C LEU A 13 -24.31 14.26 31.04
N ALA A 14 -25.51 13.87 31.46
CA ALA A 14 -25.76 12.49 31.86
C ALA A 14 -25.55 11.56 30.67
N PRO A 15 -24.78 10.47 30.79
CA PRO A 15 -24.63 9.48 29.73
C PRO A 15 -25.99 8.91 29.31
N VAL A 16 -26.21 8.81 28.00
CA VAL A 16 -27.45 8.23 27.44
C VAL A 16 -27.09 7.15 26.44
N GLY A 17 -27.82 6.05 26.43
CA GLY A 17 -27.47 4.94 25.55
C GLY A 17 -28.45 3.79 25.61
N ILE A 18 -28.06 2.72 24.96
CA ILE A 18 -28.72 1.43 25.03
C ILE A 18 -27.77 0.41 25.64
N GLU A 19 -28.34 -0.48 26.45
CA GLU A 19 -27.67 -1.68 26.92
C GLU A 19 -28.22 -2.88 26.13
N LEU A 20 -27.34 -3.85 25.87
CA LEU A 20 -27.63 -5.04 25.11
C LEU A 20 -27.22 -6.25 25.93
N ASP A 21 -28.16 -7.17 26.08
CA ASP A 21 -27.99 -8.42 26.80
C ASP A 21 -27.60 -9.57 25.88
N ALA A 22 -27.30 -10.72 26.49
CA ALA A 22 -27.09 -11.94 25.73
C ALA A 22 -28.39 -12.39 25.03
N GLY A 23 -28.26 -12.82 23.77
CA GLY A 23 -29.38 -13.33 22.99
C GLY A 23 -30.01 -12.28 22.07
N LEU A 24 -31.34 -12.33 21.94
CA LEU A 24 -32.09 -11.47 21.04
C LEU A 24 -32.48 -10.16 21.74
N ASN A 25 -31.95 -9.05 21.24
CA ASN A 25 -32.34 -7.71 21.67
C ASN A 25 -33.23 -7.09 20.58
N ILE A 26 -34.41 -6.59 20.96
CA ILE A 26 -35.35 -5.94 20.04
C ILE A 26 -35.45 -4.46 20.41
N ILE A 27 -34.98 -3.58 19.53
CA ILE A 27 -35.13 -2.13 19.66
C ILE A 27 -36.35 -1.71 18.85
N TYR A 28 -37.41 -1.30 19.53
CA TYR A 28 -38.67 -0.88 18.93
C TYR A 28 -38.98 0.59 19.26
N GLY A 29 -39.78 1.22 18.41
CA GLY A 29 -40.16 2.63 18.54
C GLY A 29 -40.78 3.17 17.26
N GLY A 30 -41.35 4.38 17.33
CA GLY A 30 -42.01 5.03 16.19
C GLY A 30 -41.11 5.17 14.95
N SER A 31 -41.71 5.35 13.78
CA SER A 31 -40.94 5.66 12.56
C SER A 31 -40.10 6.94 12.80
N ASN A 32 -38.88 6.98 12.26
CA ASN A 32 -37.90 8.06 12.48
C ASN A 32 -37.41 8.27 13.93
N ALA A 33 -37.65 7.35 14.86
CA ALA A 33 -37.13 7.43 16.24
C ALA A 33 -35.63 7.07 16.38
N GLY A 34 -34.82 7.21 15.32
CA GLY A 34 -33.37 6.95 15.39
C GLY A 34 -32.93 5.48 15.33
N LYS A 35 -33.84 4.53 15.07
CA LYS A 35 -33.51 3.08 14.99
C LYS A 35 -32.41 2.78 13.96
N SER A 36 -32.58 3.26 12.72
CA SER A 36 -31.56 3.09 11.66
C SER A 36 -30.28 3.87 11.97
N HIS A 37 -30.38 4.95 12.74
CA HIS A 37 -29.22 5.73 13.18
C HIS A 37 -28.33 4.94 14.15
N ILE A 38 -28.90 4.11 15.04
CA ILE A 38 -28.13 3.23 15.93
C ILE A 38 -27.21 2.31 15.12
N LEU A 39 -27.73 1.69 14.06
CA LEU A 39 -26.94 0.81 13.20
C LEU A 39 -25.80 1.56 12.50
N ALA A 40 -26.07 2.78 12.02
CA ALA A 40 -25.07 3.65 11.41
C ALA A 40 -23.97 4.06 12.41
N VAL A 41 -24.35 4.32 13.67
CA VAL A 41 -23.40 4.62 14.75
C VAL A 41 -22.56 3.40 15.12
N ILE A 42 -23.13 2.19 15.17
CA ILE A 42 -22.35 0.96 15.39
C ILE A 42 -21.34 0.77 14.25
N ASN A 43 -21.76 0.93 12.99
CA ASN A 43 -20.86 0.86 11.83
C ASN A 43 -19.72 1.88 11.94
N PHE A 44 -20.02 3.10 12.37
CA PHE A 44 -19.03 4.15 12.66
C PHE A 44 -18.05 3.72 13.75
N MET A 45 -18.51 3.21 14.89
CA MET A 45 -17.64 2.73 15.96
C MET A 45 -16.73 1.58 15.52
N LEU A 46 -17.13 0.80 14.51
CA LEU A 46 -16.33 -0.26 13.88
C LEU A 46 -15.46 0.24 12.70
N GLY A 47 -15.18 1.55 12.63
CA GLY A 47 -14.29 2.15 11.62
C GLY A 47 -14.99 2.55 10.32
N GLY A 48 -16.32 2.66 10.32
CA GLY A 48 -17.11 3.18 9.22
C GLY A 48 -17.11 4.70 9.11
N ASN A 49 -17.87 5.20 8.14
CA ASN A 49 -18.07 6.62 7.89
C ASN A 49 -18.81 7.30 9.04
N THR A 50 -18.55 8.60 9.24
CA THR A 50 -19.25 9.42 10.23
C THR A 50 -20.74 9.56 9.86
N PRO A 51 -21.67 9.14 10.72
CA PRO A 51 -23.09 9.30 10.49
C PRO A 51 -23.51 10.76 10.77
N PRO A 52 -24.67 11.23 10.25
CA PRO A 52 -25.15 12.56 10.54
C PRO A 52 -25.41 12.75 12.04
N ILE A 53 -25.11 13.93 12.57
CA ILE A 53 -25.41 14.26 13.95
C ILE A 53 -26.89 14.67 14.04
N LEU A 54 -27.68 13.91 14.79
CA LEU A 54 -29.07 14.28 15.10
C LEU A 54 -29.10 15.44 16.11
N GLU A 55 -30.12 16.31 16.00
CA GLU A 55 -30.29 17.48 16.87
C GLU A 55 -30.37 17.11 18.34
N GLU A 56 -31.07 16.02 18.66
CA GLU A 56 -31.26 15.49 20.01
C GLU A 56 -29.94 15.06 20.66
N GLY A 57 -28.93 14.75 19.85
CA GLY A 57 -27.64 14.29 20.30
C GLY A 57 -26.55 15.36 20.25
N LYS A 58 -26.78 16.56 19.70
CA LYS A 58 -25.72 17.48 19.27
C LYS A 58 -24.72 17.90 20.36
N ASP A 59 -25.17 17.92 21.61
CA ASP A 59 -24.35 18.32 22.76
C ASP A 59 -23.45 17.19 23.29
N TYR A 60 -23.68 15.94 22.85
CA TYR A 60 -22.78 14.82 23.13
C TYR A 60 -21.56 14.85 22.21
N GLU A 61 -20.38 14.65 22.78
CA GLU A 61 -19.10 14.78 22.06
C GLU A 61 -18.50 13.44 21.63
N SER A 62 -18.73 12.38 22.39
CA SER A 62 -18.13 11.07 22.17
C SER A 62 -19.15 9.95 22.32
N ILE A 63 -18.80 8.81 21.72
CA ILE A 63 -19.59 7.58 21.75
C ILE A 63 -18.71 6.47 22.32
N LEU A 64 -19.31 5.66 23.19
CA LEU A 64 -18.72 4.48 23.80
C LEU A 64 -19.43 3.24 23.26
N LEU A 65 -18.67 2.29 22.71
CA LEU A 65 -19.18 0.98 22.28
C LEU A 65 -18.53 -0.10 23.13
N GLY A 66 -19.33 -0.78 23.95
CA GLY A 66 -18.90 -1.93 24.75
C GLY A 66 -18.96 -3.22 23.95
N LEU A 67 -17.87 -3.98 24.00
CA LEU A 67 -17.68 -5.25 23.31
C LEU A 67 -17.24 -6.34 24.29
N GLU A 68 -17.85 -7.51 24.19
CA GLU A 68 -17.45 -8.72 24.92
C GLU A 68 -17.00 -9.79 23.92
N PHE A 69 -15.89 -10.47 24.21
CA PHE A 69 -15.33 -11.54 23.39
C PHE A 69 -15.51 -12.91 24.02
N SER A 70 -15.38 -13.97 23.23
CA SER A 70 -15.58 -15.35 23.69
C SER A 70 -14.52 -15.81 24.70
N ASP A 71 -13.38 -15.12 24.75
CA ASP A 71 -12.32 -15.33 25.76
C ASP A 71 -12.61 -14.63 27.10
N GLY A 72 -13.80 -14.01 27.24
CA GLY A 72 -14.19 -13.23 28.42
C GLY A 72 -13.59 -11.82 28.47
N THR A 73 -12.78 -11.42 27.47
CA THR A 73 -12.28 -10.06 27.41
C THR A 73 -13.42 -9.09 27.16
N GLU A 74 -13.43 -8.00 27.89
CA GLU A 74 -14.31 -6.85 27.67
C GLU A 74 -13.48 -5.65 27.24
N LEU A 75 -13.96 -4.93 26.23
CA LEU A 75 -13.37 -3.68 25.75
C LEU A 75 -14.45 -2.61 25.59
N THR A 76 -14.09 -1.37 25.87
CA THR A 76 -14.87 -0.19 25.49
C THR A 76 -14.10 0.61 24.45
N LEU A 77 -14.72 0.84 23.30
CA LEU A 77 -14.21 1.75 22.27
C LEU A 77 -14.78 3.15 22.52
N ARG A 78 -13.93 4.18 22.59
CA ARG A 78 -14.33 5.59 22.59
C ARG A 78 -13.97 6.23 21.26
N ARG A 79 -14.92 6.92 20.64
CA ARG A 79 -14.68 7.71 19.43
C ARG A 79 -15.41 9.05 19.53
N ALA A 80 -14.73 10.14 19.16
CA ALA A 80 -15.38 11.44 19.05
C ALA A 80 -16.38 11.44 17.89
N ARG A 81 -17.55 12.07 18.08
CA ARG A 81 -18.62 12.11 17.06
C ARG A 81 -18.21 12.81 15.78
N LYS A 82 -17.29 13.77 15.87
CA LYS A 82 -16.71 14.48 14.73
C LYS A 82 -15.74 13.61 13.90
N GLY A 83 -15.41 12.39 14.36
CA GLY A 83 -14.46 11.49 13.73
C GLY A 83 -13.12 11.47 14.44
N GLY A 84 -12.04 11.19 13.70
CA GLY A 84 -10.73 10.87 14.28
C GLY A 84 -10.65 9.41 14.75
N ASP A 85 -9.46 9.02 15.23
CA ASP A 85 -9.10 7.66 15.65
C ASP A 85 -9.89 7.19 16.89
N ILE A 86 -9.68 5.93 17.28
CA ILE A 86 -10.43 5.26 18.35
C ILE A 86 -9.53 5.05 19.55
N GLU A 87 -10.03 5.34 20.74
CA GLU A 87 -9.39 4.92 21.98
C GLU A 87 -10.03 3.65 22.51
N VAL A 88 -9.21 2.72 22.97
CA VAL A 88 -9.64 1.41 23.47
C VAL A 88 -9.31 1.30 24.95
N PHE A 89 -10.31 0.97 25.75
CA PHE A 89 -10.21 0.76 27.18
C PHE A 89 -10.55 -0.69 27.52
N ASN A 90 -9.90 -1.24 28.55
CA ASN A 90 -10.29 -2.54 29.10
C ASN A 90 -11.55 -2.40 29.97
N GLY A 91 -12.42 -3.41 29.92
CA GLY A 91 -13.69 -3.45 30.65
C GLY A 91 -14.82 -2.68 29.95
N LEU A 92 -16.05 -2.91 30.41
CA LEU A 92 -17.23 -2.18 29.97
C LEU A 92 -17.35 -0.83 30.70
N ALA A 93 -17.89 0.18 30.01
CA ALA A 93 -18.13 1.52 30.57
C ALA A 93 -19.48 2.06 30.08
N GLY A 94 -20.55 1.28 30.32
CA GLY A 94 -21.92 1.64 29.97
C GLY A 94 -22.42 2.90 30.69
N ASP A 95 -21.90 3.11 31.90
CA ASP A 95 -22.14 4.27 32.77
C ASP A 95 -21.42 5.56 32.31
N GLY A 96 -20.67 5.51 31.20
CA GLY A 96 -19.89 6.64 30.71
C GLY A 96 -18.61 6.94 31.49
N ASN A 97 -18.28 6.16 32.54
CA ASN A 97 -17.17 6.47 33.42
C ASN A 97 -15.86 5.82 32.94
N LEU A 98 -15.01 6.66 32.34
CA LEU A 98 -13.64 6.30 31.93
C LEU A 98 -12.57 6.88 32.86
N ALA A 99 -12.96 7.50 33.98
CA ALA A 99 -12.00 8.08 34.92
C ALA A 99 -11.05 7.00 35.44
N ASN A 100 -9.76 7.34 35.55
CA ASN A 100 -8.68 6.44 35.99
C ASN A 100 -8.47 5.19 35.12
N ARG A 101 -9.09 5.10 33.93
CA ARG A 101 -8.80 4.02 32.97
C ARG A 101 -7.71 4.46 31.99
N THR A 102 -6.79 3.55 31.69
CA THR A 102 -5.76 3.77 30.67
C THR A 102 -6.30 3.36 29.30
N GLY A 103 -6.48 4.33 28.41
CA GLY A 103 -6.86 4.09 27.01
C GLY A 103 -5.65 3.94 26.10
N SER A 104 -5.75 3.06 25.10
CA SER A 104 -4.79 2.99 23.99
C SER A 104 -5.41 3.55 22.72
N ALA A 105 -4.76 4.52 22.10
CA ALA A 105 -5.17 5.02 20.79
C ALA A 105 -4.88 3.97 19.70
N VAL A 106 -5.82 3.77 18.80
CA VAL A 106 -5.79 2.81 17.71
C VAL A 106 -6.32 3.49 16.44
N SER A 107 -5.58 3.34 15.33
CA SER A 107 -5.98 3.98 14.08
C SER A 107 -7.22 3.33 13.47
N ILE A 108 -8.06 4.12 12.81
CA ILE A 108 -9.15 3.57 11.97
C ILE A 108 -8.58 2.93 10.71
N LYS A 109 -7.48 3.47 10.19
CA LYS A 109 -6.89 3.00 8.94
C LYS A 109 -6.21 1.66 9.18
N HIS A 110 -6.62 0.68 8.39
CA HIS A 110 -5.96 -0.62 8.33
C HIS A 110 -4.51 -0.45 7.86
N GLY A 111 -3.58 -1.19 8.47
CA GLY A 111 -2.15 -1.21 8.16
C GLY A 111 -1.34 -0.05 8.72
N LYS A 112 -1.91 0.83 9.56
CA LYS A 112 -1.20 1.97 10.15
C LYS A 112 -1.06 1.84 11.67
N GLY A 113 0.19 1.77 12.14
CA GLY A 113 0.55 1.88 13.56
C GLY A 113 1.30 0.67 14.12
N LYS A 114 2.06 0.87 15.21
CA LYS A 114 2.89 -0.16 15.86
C LYS A 114 2.08 -1.37 16.37
N ASN A 115 0.82 -1.13 16.75
CA ASN A 115 -0.10 -2.15 17.26
C ASN A 115 -1.21 -2.53 16.27
N GLY A 116 -1.21 -1.93 15.07
CA GLY A 116 -2.28 -2.06 14.10
C GLY A 116 -3.51 -1.18 14.36
N GLY A 117 -4.43 -1.15 13.40
CA GLY A 117 -5.69 -0.41 13.46
C GLY A 117 -6.84 -1.18 14.13
N ILE A 118 -8.02 -0.54 14.25
CA ILE A 118 -9.18 -1.11 14.96
C ILE A 118 -9.65 -2.41 14.32
N SER A 119 -9.62 -2.46 12.99
CA SER A 119 -9.92 -3.66 12.22
C SER A 119 -9.04 -4.83 12.64
N GLU A 120 -7.75 -4.59 12.84
CA GLU A 120 -6.77 -5.64 13.14
C GLU A 120 -6.87 -6.12 14.58
N LEU A 121 -7.13 -5.19 15.50
CA LEU A 121 -7.44 -5.51 16.89
C LEU A 121 -8.68 -6.40 16.99
N LEU A 122 -9.78 -6.02 16.34
CA LEU A 122 -11.04 -6.76 16.41
C LEU A 122 -10.97 -8.12 15.71
N LEU A 123 -10.32 -8.20 14.54
CA LEU A 123 -10.13 -9.49 13.85
C LEU A 123 -9.31 -10.47 14.68
N ARG A 124 -8.20 -10.02 15.28
CA ARG A 124 -7.40 -10.85 16.20
C ARG A 124 -8.21 -11.38 17.37
N LYS A 125 -9.03 -10.52 17.99
CA LYS A 125 -9.90 -10.90 19.12
C LYS A 125 -10.99 -11.90 18.75
N VAL A 126 -11.36 -11.99 17.47
CA VAL A 126 -12.31 -13.00 16.96
C VAL A 126 -11.59 -14.25 16.40
N GLY A 127 -10.25 -14.29 16.47
CA GLY A 127 -9.45 -15.44 16.01
C GLY A 127 -9.17 -15.44 14.50
N ILE A 128 -9.47 -14.35 13.79
CA ILE A 128 -9.16 -14.22 12.36
C ILE A 128 -7.76 -13.63 12.22
N THR A 129 -6.81 -14.45 11.76
CA THR A 129 -5.42 -14.05 11.56
C THR A 129 -5.21 -13.60 10.11
N TYR A 130 -5.20 -12.28 9.89
CA TYR A 130 -4.89 -11.52 8.68
C TYR A 130 -4.74 -12.31 7.35
N PRO A 131 -5.82 -12.89 6.81
CA PRO A 131 -5.72 -13.52 5.50
C PRO A 131 -5.39 -12.45 4.46
N LYS A 132 -4.47 -12.74 3.55
CA LYS A 132 -4.30 -11.92 2.34
C LYS A 132 -5.29 -12.39 1.30
N VAL A 133 -5.92 -11.45 0.60
CA VAL A 133 -6.89 -11.72 -0.45
C VAL A 133 -6.39 -11.16 -1.76
N ALA A 134 -6.42 -11.95 -2.82
CA ALA A 134 -6.12 -11.47 -4.17
C ALA A 134 -7.24 -10.51 -4.62
N ALA A 135 -6.92 -9.22 -4.67
CA ALA A 135 -7.86 -8.15 -5.04
C ALA A 135 -8.06 -8.04 -6.56
N THR A 136 -7.10 -8.55 -7.35
CA THR A 136 -7.12 -8.48 -8.81
C THR A 136 -6.79 -9.83 -9.43
N GLU A 137 -7.07 -9.96 -10.73
CA GLU A 137 -6.69 -11.15 -11.52
C GLU A 137 -5.17 -11.31 -11.63
N ALA A 138 -4.41 -10.22 -11.49
CA ALA A 138 -2.96 -10.21 -11.37
C ALA A 138 -2.45 -10.69 -9.99
N ALA A 139 -3.35 -11.20 -9.15
CA ALA A 139 -3.08 -11.66 -7.79
C ALA A 139 -2.46 -10.61 -6.87
N GLN A 140 -2.76 -9.32 -7.09
CA GLN A 140 -2.35 -8.29 -6.15
C GLN A 140 -3.02 -8.53 -4.80
N LEU A 141 -2.20 -8.82 -3.79
CA LEU A 141 -2.67 -9.17 -2.45
C LEU A 141 -3.02 -7.92 -1.66
N GLN A 142 -4.22 -7.90 -1.09
CA GLN A 142 -4.66 -6.89 -0.13
C GLN A 142 -4.93 -7.57 1.22
N PRO A 143 -4.61 -6.93 2.35
CA PRO A 143 -4.95 -7.50 3.64
C PRO A 143 -6.46 -7.51 3.87
N PHE A 144 -6.94 -8.58 4.50
CA PHE A 144 -8.33 -8.69 4.91
C PHE A 144 -8.62 -7.73 6.08
N SER A 145 -9.68 -6.94 5.95
CA SER A 145 -10.13 -5.99 6.96
C SER A 145 -11.52 -6.32 7.47
N LEU A 146 -11.87 -5.82 8.66
CA LEU A 146 -13.19 -5.92 9.25
C LEU A 146 -14.26 -5.30 8.34
N ARG A 147 -13.89 -4.33 7.50
CA ARG A 147 -14.81 -3.72 6.53
C ARG A 147 -15.41 -4.74 5.55
N HIS A 148 -14.67 -5.82 5.26
CA HIS A 148 -15.17 -6.93 4.45
C HIS A 148 -16.26 -7.75 5.16
N LEU A 149 -16.32 -7.73 6.50
CA LEU A 149 -17.30 -8.45 7.32
C LEU A 149 -18.55 -7.61 7.63
N ILE A 150 -18.42 -6.29 7.70
CA ILE A 150 -19.51 -5.37 8.10
C ILE A 150 -20.83 -5.65 7.34
N PRO A 151 -20.83 -5.80 6.01
CA PRO A 151 -21.94 -6.31 5.20
C PRO A 151 -22.76 -7.49 5.75
N TYR A 152 -22.13 -8.40 6.48
CA TYR A 152 -22.74 -9.60 7.03
C TYR A 152 -23.08 -9.46 8.52
N LEU A 153 -22.47 -8.50 9.20
CA LEU A 153 -22.67 -8.25 10.63
C LEU A 153 -23.74 -7.17 10.88
N LEU A 154 -23.79 -6.15 10.02
CA LEU A 154 -24.71 -5.02 10.11
C LEU A 154 -25.52 -4.96 8.82
N VAL A 155 -26.71 -5.55 8.83
CA VAL A 155 -27.61 -5.57 7.67
C VAL A 155 -28.67 -4.49 7.86
N ASP A 156 -28.68 -3.51 6.98
CA ASP A 156 -29.68 -2.45 6.93
C ASP A 156 -30.85 -2.80 5.98
N GLU A 157 -31.89 -1.97 6.01
CA GLU A 157 -33.11 -2.16 5.23
C GLU A 157 -32.83 -2.20 3.72
N ASP A 158 -32.02 -1.27 3.22
CA ASP A 158 -31.64 -1.20 1.81
C ASP A 158 -30.97 -2.50 1.35
N ARG A 159 -30.05 -3.05 2.16
CA ARG A 159 -29.39 -4.31 1.85
C ARG A 159 -30.34 -5.50 1.93
N MET A 160 -31.26 -5.54 2.90
CA MET A 160 -32.27 -6.62 3.01
C MET A 160 -33.14 -6.72 1.77
N PHE A 161 -33.53 -5.58 1.19
CA PHE A 161 -34.39 -5.54 -0.01
C PHE A 161 -33.61 -5.51 -1.33
N SER A 162 -32.28 -5.43 -1.28
CA SER A 162 -31.47 -5.37 -2.50
C SER A 162 -31.50 -6.71 -3.27
N ALA A 163 -31.50 -6.64 -4.60
CA ALA A 163 -31.31 -7.81 -5.46
C ALA A 163 -29.84 -8.27 -5.56
N ASN A 164 -28.94 -7.64 -4.80
CA ASN A 164 -27.52 -7.94 -4.82
C ASN A 164 -27.25 -9.28 -4.15
N THR A 165 -26.29 -10.02 -4.68
CA THR A 165 -25.94 -11.32 -4.12
C THR A 165 -25.14 -11.16 -2.82
N PRO A 166 -25.17 -12.15 -1.92
CA PRO A 166 -24.28 -12.15 -0.74
C PRO A 166 -22.79 -12.17 -1.08
N THR A 167 -22.41 -12.52 -2.31
CA THR A 167 -21.01 -12.46 -2.76
C THR A 167 -20.58 -11.03 -3.07
N GLN A 168 -21.53 -10.11 -3.31
CA GLN A 168 -21.25 -8.70 -3.54
C GLN A 168 -21.20 -7.94 -2.20
N ILE A 169 -19.98 -7.68 -1.73
CA ILE A 169 -19.71 -7.10 -0.41
C ILE A 169 -19.85 -5.58 -0.47
N SER A 170 -19.30 -4.98 -1.52
CA SER A 170 -19.28 -3.52 -1.71
C SER A 170 -19.34 -3.17 -3.20
N PRO A 171 -20.18 -2.20 -3.62
CA PRO A 171 -20.20 -1.71 -4.99
C PRO A 171 -18.87 -1.11 -5.48
N ARG A 172 -17.96 -0.73 -4.55
CA ARG A 172 -16.65 -0.15 -4.88
C ARG A 172 -15.57 -1.21 -5.11
N ASN A 173 -15.82 -2.45 -4.72
CA ASN A 173 -14.85 -3.52 -4.87
C ASN A 173 -14.88 -4.08 -6.30
N SER A 174 -13.78 -4.69 -6.73
CA SER A 174 -13.80 -5.50 -7.95
C SER A 174 -14.59 -6.79 -7.70
N PRO A 175 -15.25 -7.36 -8.72
CA PRO A 175 -15.89 -8.67 -8.61
C PRO A 175 -14.93 -9.76 -8.13
N THR A 176 -13.65 -9.68 -8.51
CA THR A 176 -12.58 -10.58 -8.07
C THR A 176 -12.32 -10.48 -6.57
N LEU A 177 -12.19 -9.26 -6.04
CA LEU A 177 -11.99 -9.04 -4.60
C LEU A 177 -13.18 -9.60 -3.82
N ASP A 178 -14.39 -9.27 -4.25
CA ASP A 178 -15.63 -9.69 -3.60
C ASP A 178 -15.76 -11.23 -3.54
N LYS A 179 -15.51 -11.89 -4.68
CA LYS A 179 -15.50 -13.36 -4.77
C LYS A 179 -14.44 -13.99 -3.87
N ASN A 180 -13.22 -13.45 -3.86
CA ASN A 180 -12.12 -14.02 -3.10
C ASN A 180 -12.29 -13.78 -1.59
N VAL A 181 -12.81 -12.63 -1.17
CA VAL A 181 -13.19 -12.38 0.22
C VAL A 181 -14.25 -13.40 0.64
N PHE A 182 -15.30 -13.59 -0.16
CA PHE A 182 -16.34 -14.57 0.17
C PHE A 182 -15.79 -16.00 0.25
N ARG A 183 -14.88 -16.39 -0.66
CA ARG A 183 -14.18 -17.68 -0.60
C ARG A 183 -13.37 -17.83 0.69
N VAL A 184 -12.66 -16.79 1.13
CA VAL A 184 -11.91 -16.79 2.40
C VAL A 184 -12.85 -17.01 3.59
N LEU A 185 -14.02 -16.36 3.60
CA LEU A 185 -15.03 -16.55 4.64
C LEU A 185 -15.59 -17.97 4.70
N LEU A 186 -15.82 -18.59 3.54
CA LEU A 186 -16.35 -19.94 3.47
C LEU A 186 -15.32 -21.03 3.77
N THR A 187 -14.08 -20.84 3.34
CA THR A 187 -13.06 -21.89 3.36
C THR A 187 -12.04 -21.75 4.47
N GLY A 188 -11.91 -20.55 5.06
CA GLY A 188 -10.83 -20.20 5.98
C GLY A 188 -9.44 -20.18 5.34
N LYS A 189 -9.33 -20.38 4.02
CA LYS A 189 -8.06 -20.39 3.27
C LYS A 189 -7.83 -19.04 2.60
N ASP A 190 -6.65 -18.51 2.79
CA ASP A 190 -6.23 -17.23 2.21
C ASP A 190 -5.47 -17.42 0.88
N ASP A 191 -5.09 -16.29 0.27
CA ASP A 191 -4.34 -16.24 -1.00
C ASP A 191 -2.84 -16.03 -0.81
N SER A 192 -2.33 -16.18 0.42
CA SER A 192 -0.93 -15.81 0.73
C SER A 192 0.11 -16.60 -0.07
N ALA A 193 -0.25 -17.79 -0.56
CA ALA A 193 0.61 -18.64 -1.40
C ALA A 193 0.62 -18.24 -2.88
N ILE A 194 -0.26 -17.34 -3.33
CA ILE A 194 -0.34 -16.94 -4.73
C ILE A 194 0.79 -15.94 -5.05
N VAL A 195 1.56 -16.25 -6.09
CA VAL A 195 2.60 -15.35 -6.60
C VAL A 195 1.94 -14.27 -7.46
N THR A 196 2.22 -13.00 -7.14
CA THR A 196 1.75 -11.84 -7.92
C THR A 196 2.30 -11.90 -9.33
N VAL A 197 1.44 -11.79 -10.33
CA VAL A 197 1.84 -11.65 -11.73
C VAL A 197 1.90 -10.15 -12.05
N PRO A 198 2.97 -9.62 -12.65
CA PRO A 198 3.01 -8.23 -13.04
C PRO A 198 1.85 -7.93 -14.03
N ASN A 199 1.07 -6.89 -13.73
CA ASN A 199 -0.05 -6.47 -14.57
C ASN A 199 0.49 -6.01 -15.94
N GLN A 200 -0.26 -6.25 -17.03
CA GLN A 200 0.13 -5.87 -18.41
C GLN A 200 0.57 -4.41 -18.53
N ALA A 201 -0.03 -3.49 -17.78
CA ALA A 201 0.37 -2.09 -17.78
C ALA A 201 1.80 -1.87 -17.21
N ALA A 202 2.15 -2.60 -16.15
CA ALA A 202 3.49 -2.54 -15.56
C ALA A 202 4.53 -3.16 -16.50
N LEU A 203 4.20 -4.29 -17.15
CA LEU A 203 5.06 -4.92 -18.16
C LEU A 203 5.29 -3.99 -19.37
N LYS A 204 4.24 -3.28 -19.83
CA LYS A 204 4.37 -2.30 -20.90
C LYS A 204 5.27 -1.14 -20.50
N ALA A 205 5.06 -0.54 -19.33
CA ALA A 205 5.90 0.55 -18.84
C ALA A 205 7.37 0.15 -18.67
N GLU A 206 7.62 -1.05 -18.12
CA GLU A 206 8.97 -1.61 -17.98
C GLU A 206 9.64 -1.80 -19.34
N ASN A 207 8.91 -2.37 -20.32
CA ASN A 207 9.43 -2.54 -21.67
C ASN A 207 9.68 -1.20 -22.37
N THR A 208 8.81 -0.20 -22.20
CA THR A 208 9.02 1.15 -22.74
C THR A 208 10.29 1.78 -22.17
N GLY A 209 10.49 1.72 -20.85
CA GLY A 209 11.71 2.24 -20.23
C GLY A 209 12.97 1.51 -20.68
N LYS A 210 12.90 0.19 -20.91
CA LYS A 210 14.03 -0.57 -21.49
C LYS A 210 14.32 -0.15 -22.93
N ILE A 211 13.29 0.13 -23.74
CA ILE A 211 13.45 0.61 -25.11
C ILE A 211 14.11 2.00 -25.11
N GLU A 212 13.64 2.93 -24.27
CA GLU A 212 14.22 4.28 -24.16
C GLU A 212 15.70 4.24 -23.77
N LEU A 213 16.08 3.37 -22.83
CA LEU A 213 17.48 3.19 -22.42
C LEU A 213 18.32 2.62 -23.56
N LEU A 214 17.80 1.65 -24.31
CA LEU A 214 18.48 1.10 -25.49
C LEU A 214 18.63 2.16 -26.59
N ASP A 215 17.63 3.00 -26.82
CA ASP A 215 17.69 4.09 -27.79
C ASP A 215 18.74 5.14 -27.39
N GLU A 216 18.87 5.45 -26.09
CA GLU A 216 19.93 6.34 -25.57
C GLU A 216 21.32 5.74 -25.79
N MET A 217 21.50 4.44 -25.49
CA MET A 217 22.76 3.72 -25.74
C MET A 217 23.11 3.68 -27.23
N ILE A 218 22.12 3.47 -28.11
CA ILE A 218 22.31 3.49 -29.56
C ILE A 218 22.73 4.89 -30.01
N ALA A 219 22.06 5.94 -29.54
CA ALA A 219 22.40 7.31 -29.88
C ALA A 219 23.81 7.72 -29.39
N GLU A 220 24.23 7.26 -28.20
CA GLU A 220 25.59 7.46 -27.71
C GLU A 220 26.63 6.76 -28.59
N LEU A 221 26.37 5.50 -28.97
CA LEU A 221 27.24 4.75 -29.88
C LEU A 221 27.30 5.39 -31.27
N ASP A 222 26.17 5.84 -31.82
CA ASP A 222 26.12 6.52 -33.11
C ASP A 222 26.86 7.87 -33.06
N SER A 223 26.77 8.61 -31.95
CA SER A 223 27.55 9.83 -31.74
C SER A 223 29.05 9.54 -31.72
N GLN A 224 29.48 8.50 -31.01
CA GLN A 224 30.89 8.08 -30.98
C GLN A 224 31.39 7.63 -32.36
N LEU A 225 30.53 7.00 -33.16
CA LEU A 225 30.85 6.62 -34.54
C LEU A 225 30.90 7.84 -35.49
N THR A 226 30.18 8.91 -35.19
CA THR A 226 30.14 10.13 -36.02
C THR A 226 31.29 11.08 -35.68
N ASP A 227 31.73 11.16 -34.42
CA ASP A 227 32.86 11.99 -33.96
C ASP A 227 34.24 11.53 -34.45
N SER A 228 34.33 10.36 -35.05
CA SER A 228 35.53 9.92 -35.77
C SER A 228 35.11 9.50 -37.17
N SER A 229 35.06 10.45 -38.11
CA SER A 229 34.72 10.10 -39.48
C SER A 229 35.74 9.07 -39.99
N VAL A 230 35.25 7.99 -40.60
CA VAL A 230 36.10 6.94 -41.21
C VAL A 230 37.13 7.57 -42.16
N GLU A 231 36.76 8.71 -42.75
CA GLU A 231 37.60 9.51 -43.64
C GLU A 231 38.70 10.28 -42.89
N GLU A 232 38.43 10.90 -41.73
CA GLU A 232 39.46 11.52 -40.88
C GLU A 232 40.47 10.51 -40.33
N LEU A 233 40.00 9.30 -39.99
CA LEU A 233 40.88 8.21 -39.57
C LEU A 233 41.73 7.70 -40.74
N ARG A 234 41.19 7.68 -41.97
CA ARG A 234 41.94 7.35 -43.20
C ARG A 234 42.98 8.42 -43.53
N GLU A 235 42.60 9.69 -43.53
CA GLU A 235 43.51 10.82 -43.77
C GLU A 235 44.63 10.87 -42.73
N SER A 236 44.30 10.64 -41.45
CA SER A 236 45.30 10.58 -40.37
C SER A 236 46.27 9.42 -40.57
N ARG A 237 45.79 8.25 -41.02
CA ARG A 237 46.64 7.09 -41.34
C ARG A 237 47.56 7.38 -42.53
N GLU A 238 47.04 7.99 -43.58
CA GLU A 238 47.82 8.34 -44.76
C GLU A 238 48.91 9.37 -44.41
N ARG A 239 48.56 10.41 -43.64
CA ARG A 239 49.52 11.39 -43.12
C ARG A 239 50.60 10.77 -42.25
N LEU A 240 50.26 9.79 -41.42
CA LEU A 240 51.26 9.06 -40.61
C LEU A 240 52.19 8.22 -41.49
N SER A 241 51.65 7.57 -42.52
CA SER A 241 52.45 6.79 -43.48
C SER A 241 53.48 7.66 -44.18
N THR A 242 53.06 8.82 -44.73
CA THR A 242 53.99 9.74 -45.39
C THR A 242 55.09 10.24 -44.46
N ARG A 243 54.78 10.47 -43.18
CA ARG A 243 55.80 10.85 -42.18
C ARG A 243 56.77 9.72 -41.87
N LEU A 244 56.30 8.49 -41.82
CA LEU A 244 57.16 7.32 -41.61
C LEU A 244 58.09 7.11 -42.80
N ASP A 245 57.62 7.29 -44.02
CA ASP A 245 58.44 7.19 -45.23
C ASP A 245 59.53 8.28 -45.24
N ALA A 246 59.17 9.53 -44.92
CA ALA A 246 60.13 10.63 -44.83
C ALA A 246 61.19 10.42 -43.74
N LEU A 247 60.78 9.91 -42.56
CA LEU A 247 61.73 9.54 -41.50
C LEU A 247 62.64 8.37 -41.93
N GLY A 248 62.13 7.45 -42.73
CA GLY A 248 62.90 6.36 -43.33
C GLY A 248 63.97 6.87 -44.28
N GLU A 249 63.64 7.84 -45.14
CA GLU A 249 64.59 8.50 -46.04
C GLU A 249 65.67 9.28 -45.25
N GLU A 250 65.27 10.04 -44.24
CA GLU A 250 66.22 10.79 -43.39
C GLU A 250 67.17 9.83 -42.65
N LEU A 251 66.65 8.72 -42.11
CA LEU A 251 67.48 7.67 -41.50
C LEU A 251 68.46 7.06 -42.50
N ALA A 252 68.04 6.80 -43.72
CA ALA A 252 68.92 6.26 -44.76
C ALA A 252 70.05 7.25 -45.10
N GLU A 253 69.75 8.54 -45.23
CA GLU A 253 70.77 9.57 -45.48
C GLU A 253 71.76 9.70 -44.31
N VAL A 254 71.25 9.69 -43.08
CA VAL A 254 72.10 9.72 -41.86
C VAL A 254 73.00 8.49 -41.82
N GLN A 255 72.48 7.32 -42.19
CA GLN A 255 73.24 6.07 -42.20
C GLN A 255 74.30 6.06 -43.29
N GLU A 256 74.02 6.59 -44.48
CA GLU A 256 75.01 6.76 -45.55
C GLU A 256 76.14 7.73 -45.13
N ARG A 257 75.79 8.83 -44.46
CA ARG A 257 76.79 9.76 -43.89
C ARG A 257 77.64 9.08 -42.82
N LEU A 258 77.03 8.27 -41.95
CA LEU A 258 77.74 7.50 -40.94
C LEU A 258 78.72 6.51 -41.59
N ASP A 259 78.29 5.79 -42.62
CA ASP A 259 79.12 4.83 -43.35
C ASP A 259 80.29 5.52 -44.05
N ASN A 260 80.08 6.72 -44.60
CA ASN A 260 81.14 7.55 -45.17
C ASN A 260 82.13 8.02 -44.10
N TYR A 261 81.67 8.52 -42.94
CA TYR A 261 82.57 8.88 -41.84
C TYR A 261 83.35 7.68 -41.28
N ILE A 262 82.73 6.49 -41.24
CA ILE A 262 83.41 5.25 -40.85
C ILE A 262 84.51 4.91 -41.87
N ARG A 263 84.26 5.13 -43.16
CA ARG A 263 85.24 4.92 -44.24
C ARG A 263 86.40 5.91 -44.15
N GLU A 264 86.12 7.21 -44.04
CA GLU A 264 87.13 8.26 -43.86
C GLU A 264 87.99 8.01 -42.62
N ARG A 265 87.37 7.60 -41.51
CA ARG A 265 88.11 7.23 -40.28
C ARG A 265 89.05 6.04 -40.50
N ARG A 266 88.66 5.03 -41.29
CA ARG A 266 89.54 3.89 -41.61
C ARG A 266 90.73 4.35 -42.46
N GLU A 267 90.48 5.15 -43.49
CA GLU A 267 91.54 5.68 -44.37
C GLU A 267 92.54 6.57 -43.62
N ALA A 268 92.09 7.34 -42.63
CA ALA A 268 92.96 8.18 -41.79
C ALA A 268 93.76 7.40 -40.74
N LEU A 269 93.36 6.17 -40.39
CA LEU A 269 94.08 5.29 -39.46
C LEU A 269 95.12 4.41 -40.18
N ASP A 270 95.02 4.27 -41.50
CA ASP A 270 95.92 3.48 -42.35
C ASP A 270 97.03 4.35 -43.03
N GLN A 271 97.14 5.64 -42.69
CA GLN A 271 98.27 6.54 -43.03
C GLN A 271 99.20 6.75 -41.83
#